data_AF-A0A401IIF7-F1
#
_entry.id   AF-A0A401IIF7-F1
#
_cell.length_a   1.000
_cell.length_b   1.000
_cell.length_c   1.000
_cell.angle_alpha   90.00
_cell.angle_beta   90.00
_cell.angle_gamma   90.00
#
_symmetry.space_group_name_H-M   'P 1'
#
loop_
_entity.id
_entity.type
_entity.pdbx_description
1 polymer ?
#
loop_
_entity_poly.entity_id
_entity_poly.type
_entity_poly.pdbx_seq_one_letter_code
_entity_poly.pdbx_strand_id
1 'polypeptide(L)' 'MKNEPTSSNSQTDWQRLDAMSDEDIDLSDCPEITPEMFAKPTNYKLYLSPQVRESQNQ' A
#
# COMPACT_ATOMS: atom_id res chain seq x y z
N MET A 1 -24.59 8.98 -17.63
CA MET A 1 -23.44 8.06 -17.81
C MET A 1 -23.89 6.67 -17.44
N LYS A 2 -23.72 5.70 -18.35
CA LYS A 2 -23.98 4.29 -18.08
C LYS A 2 -22.77 3.74 -17.33
N ASN A 3 -22.97 3.30 -16.09
CA ASN A 3 -21.92 2.69 -15.29
C ASN A 3 -21.72 1.27 -15.81
N GLU A 4 -20.85 1.12 -16.81
CA GLU A 4 -20.37 -0.19 -17.23
C GLU A 4 -19.75 -0.85 -15.99
N PRO A 5 -20.18 -2.06 -15.57
CA PRO A 5 -19.57 -2.73 -14.44
C PRO A 5 -18.09 -2.94 -14.76
N THR A 6 -17.20 -2.35 -13.97
CA THR A 6 -15.78 -2.71 -13.98
C THR A 6 -15.72 -4.22 -13.87
N SER A 7 -15.22 -4.89 -14.91
CA SER A 7 -15.20 -6.36 -14.96
C SER A 7 -14.65 -6.89 -13.64
N SER A 8 -15.49 -7.58 -12.88
CA SER A 8 -15.20 -8.04 -11.52
C SER A 8 -14.27 -9.25 -11.49
N ASN A 9 -13.70 -9.61 -12.64
CA ASN A 9 -12.74 -10.69 -12.76
C ASN A 9 -11.43 -10.22 -12.14
N SER A 10 -11.31 -10.48 -10.85
CA SER A 10 -10.05 -10.37 -10.12
C SER A 10 -8.99 -11.17 -10.87
N GLN A 11 -7.89 -10.53 -11.22
CA GLN A 11 -6.71 -11.19 -11.79
C GLN A 11 -5.87 -11.88 -10.71
N THR A 12 -6.32 -11.83 -9.46
CA THR A 12 -5.67 -12.46 -8.32
C THR A 12 -5.93 -13.96 -8.34
N ASP A 13 -4.87 -14.74 -8.29
CA ASP A 13 -4.94 -16.18 -8.10
C ASP A 13 -5.26 -16.48 -6.63
N TRP A 14 -6.55 -16.60 -6.33
CA TRP A 14 -7.05 -16.89 -4.98
C TRP A 14 -6.71 -18.30 -4.50
N GLN A 15 -6.60 -19.27 -5.40
CA GLN A 15 -6.25 -20.65 -5.04
C GLN A 15 -4.80 -20.73 -4.58
N ARG A 16 -3.90 -20.01 -5.27
CA ARG A 16 -2.50 -19.89 -4.85
C ARG A 16 -2.36 -19.21 -3.49
N LEU A 17 -3.13 -18.15 -3.23
CA LEU A 17 -3.10 -17.46 -1.94
C LEU A 17 -3.64 -18.33 -0.80
N ASP A 18 -4.72 -19.08 -1.03
CA ASP A 18 -5.32 -19.97 -0.03
C ASP A 18 -4.40 -21.14 0.37
N ALA A 19 -3.57 -21.61 -0.55
CA ALA A 19 -2.60 -22.69 -0.31
C ALA A 19 -1.22 -22.20 0.20
N MET A 20 -1.02 -20.89 0.31
CA MET A 20 0.28 -20.30 0.70
C MET A 20 0.54 -20.52 2.20
N SER A 21 1.74 -20.99 2.54
CA SER A 21 2.18 -21.08 3.92
C SER A 21 2.84 -19.78 4.39
N ASP A 22 2.91 -19.55 5.70
CA ASP A 22 3.55 -18.36 6.27
C ASP A 22 5.03 -18.28 5.87
N GLU A 23 5.69 -19.44 5.70
CA GLU A 23 7.08 -19.54 5.25
C GLU A 23 7.29 -19.12 3.79
N ASP A 24 6.25 -19.16 2.96
CA ASP A 24 6.30 -18.72 1.56
C ASP A 24 6.14 -17.19 1.42
N ILE A 25 5.79 -16.50 2.52
CA ILE A 25 5.61 -15.04 2.52
C ILE A 25 6.98 -14.37 2.65
N ASP A 26 7.33 -13.59 1.63
CA ASP A 26 8.55 -12.79 1.64
C ASP A 26 8.40 -11.57 2.58
N LEU A 27 9.08 -11.64 3.72
CA LEU A 27 9.15 -10.57 4.71
C LEU A 27 10.48 -9.80 4.67
N SER A 28 11.34 -10.04 3.67
CA SER A 28 12.67 -9.41 3.60
C SER A 28 12.61 -7.88 3.51
N ASP A 29 11.53 -7.35 2.91
CA ASP A 29 11.27 -5.92 2.80
C ASP A 29 10.55 -5.31 4.02
N CYS A 30 10.10 -6.13 4.97
CA CYS A 30 9.36 -5.68 6.15
C CYS A 30 10.30 -5.50 7.35
N PRO A 31 10.57 -4.27 7.81
CA PRO A 31 11.37 -4.07 9.02
C PRO A 31 10.61 -4.58 10.25
N GLU A 32 11.33 -5.16 11.21
CA GLU A 32 10.76 -5.53 12.50
C GLU A 32 10.18 -4.29 13.19
N ILE A 33 8.90 -4.36 13.57
CA ILE A 33 8.22 -3.24 14.22
C ILE A 33 8.60 -3.21 15.70
N THR A 34 9.44 -2.26 16.07
CA THR A 34 9.81 -2.02 17.48
C THR A 34 8.84 -1.03 18.15
N PRO A 35 8.62 -1.12 19.49
CA PRO A 35 7.82 -0.13 20.22
C PRO A 35 8.29 1.32 20.03
N GLU A 36 9.59 1.53 19.81
CA GLU A 36 10.16 2.84 19.55
C GLU A 36 9.72 3.44 18.20
N MET A 37 9.45 2.62 17.19
CA MET A 37 8.90 3.05 15.90
C MET A 37 7.44 3.52 16.01
N PHE A 38 6.68 3.03 16.99
CA PHE A 38 5.36 3.56 17.31
C PHE A 38 5.43 4.85 18.13
N ALA A 39 6.43 4.97 19.01
CA ALA A 39 6.59 6.14 19.88
C ALA A 39 7.13 7.36 19.14
N LYS A 40 7.93 7.15 18.09
CA LYS A 40 8.42 8.22 17.21
C LYS A 40 7.53 8.27 15.97
N PRO A 41 6.98 9.43 15.58
CA PRO A 41 6.34 9.57 14.27
C PRO A 41 7.42 9.44 13.20
N THR A 42 7.75 8.19 12.87
CA THR A 42 8.84 7.86 11.96
C THR A 42 8.34 8.13 10.55
N ASN A 43 8.56 9.37 10.09
CA ASN A 43 8.75 9.72 8.69
C ASN A 43 7.68 9.32 7.65
N TYR A 44 6.43 9.02 8.03
CA TYR A 44 5.32 8.98 7.07
C TYR A 44 5.03 10.35 6.43
N LYS A 45 5.63 11.43 6.94
CA LYS A 45 5.63 12.76 6.28
C LYS A 45 6.45 12.82 4.99
N LEU A 46 7.44 11.93 4.78
CA LEU A 46 8.26 11.96 3.55
C LEU A 46 7.57 11.30 2.35
N TYR A 47 6.66 10.35 2.59
CA TYR A 47 5.85 9.71 1.54
C TYR A 47 4.57 10.49 1.20
N LEU A 48 4.21 11.48 2.01
CA LEU A 48 3.20 12.48 1.69
C LEU A 48 3.88 13.63 0.96
N SER A 49 4.28 13.40 -0.30
CA SER A 49 4.74 14.47 -1.19
C SER A 49 3.71 15.61 -1.17
N PRO A 50 4.10 16.86 -0.86
CA PRO A 50 3.23 18.00 -1.10
C PRO A 50 2.97 18.04 -2.61
N GLN A 51 1.74 17.75 -3.05
CA GLN A 51 1.39 18.02 -4.44
C GLN A 51 1.58 19.52 -4.68
N VAL A 52 2.50 19.83 -5.60
CA VAL A 52 2.83 21.18 -6.08
C VAL A 52 1.53 21.92 -6.37
N ARG A 53 1.20 22.93 -5.56
CA ARG A 53 0.19 23.94 -5.86
C ARG A 53 0.89 25.27 -6.09
N GLU A 54 1.67 25.34 -7.15
CA GLU A 54 2.09 26.61 -7.75
C GLU A 54 1.65 26.63 -9.21
N SER A 55 0.35 26.88 -9.39
CA SER A 55 -0.20 27.47 -10.61
C SER A 55 -1.63 27.86 -10.28
N GLN A 56 -1.78 29.11 -9.81
CA GLN A 56 -2.95 29.99 -9.90
C GLN A 56 -2.91 30.94 -8.69
N ASN A 57 -2.01 31.93 -8.73
CA ASN A 57 -2.38 33.25 -8.24
C ASN A 57 -1.65 34.27 -9.10
N GLN A 58 -2.39 34.77 -10.10
CA GLN A 58 -2.14 36.04 -10.76
C GLN A 58 -2.17 37.18 -9.74
#